data_AF-A0A0D2XAX6-F1
#
_entry.id   AF-A0A0D2XAX6-F1
#
_cell.length_a   1.000
_cell.length_b   1.000
_cell.length_c   1.000
_cell.angle_alpha   90.00
_cell.angle_beta   90.00
_cell.angle_gamma   90.00
#
_symmetry.space_group_name_H-M   'P 1'
#
loop_
_entity.id
_entity.type
_entity.pdbx_description
1 polymer ?
#
loop_
_entity_poly.entity_id
_entity_poly.type
_entity_poly.pdbx_seq_one_letter_code
_entity_poly.pdbx_strand_id
1 'polypeptide(L)'
;MAIGSATSAYFIVGIAARQAMVIGLTRPDEQPRTAVETELRHRLYWSIFVLDRMMSASQGLPAAFTDEHANVPLPGLTVEEFASPDRAVYARNLQTSRHVIQLRQLEYRILHAVHLQQNSETARLAPADRRTVLNSLRSEIEDWYSNGCLMSPMEADNLPIHSSITWLSAQYYHLLILLYFPNHFNSSAAAVTRQEQLEFAQKQLQANSALLQQRQLPLNRVSLSRLLPVCLLLMHDFVASYRADGASSSAREEVVLLITLLEAFPEGWTVAQEAARIMQQFAGVLTGQGGMATAYYGETIEELIKQCIASFTGLLHQFLGKATCFQSIEYAQETQEVGRMGQIGATQQSSTNSLWLNGTDSSIGGVNEEVVLGYGWGSWDLDFL
;
A
#
# COMPACT_ATOMS: atom_id res chain seq x y z
N MET A 1 7.43 17.89 -21.57
CA MET A 1 6.74 18.88 -20.71
C MET A 1 6.95 18.44 -19.27
N ALA A 2 7.58 19.25 -18.43
CA ALA A 2 7.84 18.86 -17.04
C ALA A 2 6.56 19.04 -16.22
N ILE A 3 5.99 17.94 -15.71
CA ILE A 3 4.94 18.00 -14.70
C ILE A 3 5.61 18.55 -13.43
N GLY A 4 5.14 19.71 -12.94
CA GLY A 4 5.68 20.32 -11.73
C GLY A 4 5.58 19.32 -10.58
N SER A 5 6.72 19.00 -9.95
CA SER A 5 6.79 17.96 -8.93
C SER A 5 6.14 18.43 -7.64
N ALA A 6 4.81 18.26 -7.53
CA ALA A 6 4.11 18.32 -6.26
C ALA A 6 4.83 17.38 -5.28
N THR A 7 5.40 17.93 -4.20
CA THR A 7 6.28 17.19 -3.30
C THR A 7 5.55 15.97 -2.75
N SER A 8 5.96 14.77 -3.18
CA SER A 8 5.28 13.52 -2.80
C SER A 8 5.16 13.45 -1.29
N ALA A 9 3.96 13.14 -0.78
CA ALA A 9 3.72 13.09 0.67
C ALA A 9 4.68 12.12 1.39
N TYR A 10 5.16 11.07 0.70
CA TYR A 10 6.24 10.19 1.18
C TYR A 10 7.57 10.92 1.42
N PHE A 11 7.97 11.88 0.57
CA PHE A 11 9.14 12.71 0.85
C PHE A 11 8.92 13.67 2.03
N ILE A 12 7.74 14.30 2.12
CA ILE A 12 7.41 15.21 3.24
C ILE A 12 7.45 14.46 4.58
N VAL A 13 6.77 13.32 4.65
CA VAL A 13 6.74 12.48 5.84
C VAL A 13 8.11 11.85 6.11
N GLY A 14 8.85 11.43 5.08
CA GLY A 14 10.22 10.95 5.22
C GLY A 14 11.21 12.02 5.71
N ILE A 15 10.94 13.31 5.47
CA ILE A 15 11.66 14.42 6.11
C ILE A 15 11.26 14.53 7.59
N ALA A 16 9.96 14.49 7.90
CA ALA A 16 9.47 14.53 9.29
C ALA A 16 10.02 13.36 10.13
N ALA A 17 10.07 12.15 9.59
CA ALA A 17 10.64 10.97 10.25
C ALA A 17 12.15 11.16 10.56
N ARG A 18 12.93 11.69 9.61
CA ARG A 18 14.35 12.02 9.83
C ARG A 18 14.54 13.13 10.85
N GLN A 19 13.69 14.17 10.85
CA GLN A 19 13.73 15.22 11.88
C GLN A 19 13.41 14.65 13.26
N ALA A 20 12.40 13.77 13.38
CA ALA A 20 12.07 13.07 14.61
C ALA A 20 13.23 12.22 15.16
N MET A 21 14.00 11.55 14.29
CA MET A 21 15.25 10.88 14.70
C MET A 21 16.29 11.88 15.24
N VAL A 22 16.53 12.99 14.52
CA VAL A 22 17.54 14.00 14.87
C VAL A 22 17.23 14.71 16.20
N ILE A 23 15.96 15.00 16.49
CA ILE A 23 15.53 15.64 17.76
C ILE A 23 15.25 14.63 18.90
N GLY A 24 15.63 13.37 18.71
CA GLY A 24 15.55 12.33 19.74
C GLY A 24 14.12 11.92 20.14
N LEU A 25 13.18 11.86 19.20
CA LEU A 25 11.84 11.30 19.46
C LEU A 25 11.81 9.76 19.45
N THR A 26 12.81 9.09 18.86
CA THR A 26 12.87 7.62 18.76
C THR A 26 13.48 6.91 19.98
N ARG A 27 13.91 7.67 20.99
CA ARG A 27 14.67 7.18 22.15
C ARG A 27 14.02 7.65 23.45
N PRO A 28 14.29 6.96 24.58
CA PRO A 28 13.94 7.46 25.90
C PRO A 28 14.52 8.85 26.14
N ASP A 29 13.79 9.68 26.87
CA ASP A 29 14.18 11.05 27.17
C ASP A 29 15.15 11.10 28.35
N GLU A 30 16.32 11.70 28.13
CA GLU A 30 17.32 11.93 29.18
C GLU A 30 17.12 13.28 29.91
N GLN A 31 16.22 14.14 29.39
CA GLN A 31 15.93 15.45 30.01
C GLN A 31 14.77 15.35 31.00
N PRO A 32 14.80 16.10 32.13
CA PRO A 32 13.68 16.15 33.05
C PRO A 32 12.52 16.92 32.42
N ARG A 33 11.47 16.20 31.98
CA ARG A 33 10.21 16.75 31.46
C ARG A 33 9.02 16.34 32.33
N THR A 34 7.91 17.06 32.22
CA THR A 34 6.65 16.67 32.87
C THR A 34 6.08 15.41 32.20
N ALA A 35 5.18 14.72 32.91
CA ALA A 35 4.47 13.57 32.35
C ALA A 35 3.68 13.92 31.06
N VAL A 36 3.08 15.11 31.03
CA VAL A 36 2.33 15.62 29.87
C VAL A 36 3.25 15.89 28.68
N GLU A 37 4.38 16.56 28.87
CA GLU A 37 5.37 16.78 27.79
C GLU A 37 5.97 15.48 27.27
N THR A 38 6.19 14.51 28.16
CA THR A 38 6.72 13.18 27.82
C THR A 38 5.73 12.42 26.94
N GLU A 39 4.45 12.41 27.32
CA GLU A 39 3.39 11.75 26.56
C GLU A 39 3.08 12.45 25.22
N LEU A 40 3.14 13.79 25.17
CA LEU A 40 3.05 14.55 23.92
C LEU A 40 4.20 14.18 22.95
N ARG A 41 5.41 13.91 23.44
CA ARG A 41 6.51 13.39 22.61
C ARG A 41 6.24 11.97 22.10
N HIS A 42 5.68 11.09 22.94
CA HIS A 42 5.27 9.74 22.50
C HIS A 42 4.24 9.82 21.37
N ARG A 43 3.15 10.59 21.56
CA ARG A 43 2.11 10.78 20.53
C ARG A 43 2.69 11.35 19.25
N LEU A 44 3.51 12.41 19.34
CA LEU A 44 4.17 12.99 18.17
C LEU A 44 5.05 11.98 17.42
N TYR A 45 5.81 11.13 18.11
CA TYR A 45 6.56 10.04 17.49
C TYR A 45 5.62 9.07 16.74
N TRP A 46 4.60 8.56 17.41
CA TRP A 46 3.69 7.58 16.84
C TRP A 46 2.85 8.13 15.68
N SER A 47 2.49 9.41 15.70
CA SER A 47 1.87 10.11 14.56
C SER A 47 2.75 10.08 13.32
N ILE A 48 4.03 10.42 13.46
CA ILE A 48 4.97 10.44 12.32
C ILE A 48 5.25 9.00 11.85
N PHE A 49 5.35 8.03 12.77
CA PHE A 49 5.47 6.61 12.47
C PHE A 49 4.28 6.04 11.68
N VAL A 50 3.05 6.37 12.09
CA VAL A 50 1.82 5.96 11.41
C VAL A 50 1.77 6.54 9.99
N LEU A 51 2.11 7.81 9.84
CA LEU A 51 2.18 8.47 8.53
C LEU A 51 3.27 7.86 7.63
N ASP A 52 4.48 7.63 8.16
CA ASP A 52 5.63 7.12 7.42
C ASP A 52 5.33 5.75 6.83
N ARG A 53 4.81 4.83 7.67
CA ARG A 53 4.45 3.48 7.22
C ARG A 53 3.23 3.46 6.32
N MET A 54 2.20 4.27 6.57
CA MET A 54 1.05 4.38 5.68
C MET A 54 1.45 4.85 4.28
N MET A 55 2.29 5.88 4.18
CA MET A 55 2.75 6.41 2.90
C MET A 55 3.68 5.43 2.18
N SER A 56 4.55 4.74 2.92
CA SER A 56 5.52 3.78 2.38
C SER A 56 4.82 2.52 1.84
N ALA A 57 3.91 1.92 2.61
CA ALA A 57 3.09 0.80 2.17
C ALA A 57 2.17 1.17 0.99
N SER A 58 1.62 2.39 0.98
CA SER A 58 0.84 2.89 -0.16
C SER A 58 1.67 3.06 -1.44
N GLN A 59 2.96 3.41 -1.35
CA GLN A 59 3.82 3.53 -2.53
C GLN A 59 4.55 2.23 -2.89
N GLY A 60 4.53 1.22 -2.02
CA GLY A 60 5.34 0.02 -2.18
C GLY A 60 6.84 0.31 -2.04
N LEU A 61 7.21 1.20 -1.12
CA LEU A 61 8.57 1.69 -0.90
C LEU A 61 9.02 1.45 0.56
N PRO A 62 10.33 1.39 0.86
CA PRO A 62 10.83 1.27 2.23
C PRO A 62 10.40 2.44 3.13
N ALA A 63 10.01 2.15 4.38
CA ALA A 63 9.74 3.16 5.40
C ALA A 63 11.04 3.74 6.00
N ALA A 64 10.97 4.94 6.58
CA ALA A 64 12.08 5.51 7.31
C ALA A 64 12.26 4.88 8.71
N PHE A 65 11.16 4.54 9.40
CA PHE A 65 11.22 3.91 10.72
C PHE A 65 11.16 2.37 10.67
N THR A 66 12.24 1.72 11.13
CA THR A 66 12.27 0.30 11.50
C THR A 66 11.76 0.11 12.94
N ASP A 67 11.17 -1.03 13.28
CA ASP A 67 10.74 -1.32 14.67
C ASP A 67 11.95 -1.51 15.60
N GLU A 68 13.09 -1.97 15.06
CA GLU A 68 14.33 -2.25 15.80
C GLU A 68 15.06 -1.01 16.35
N HIS A 69 14.70 0.19 15.90
CA HIS A 69 15.43 1.43 16.22
C HIS A 69 14.60 2.45 17.01
N ALA A 70 13.42 2.05 17.47
CA ALA A 70 12.53 2.85 18.30
C ALA A 70 12.34 2.20 19.67
N ASN A 71 12.65 2.95 20.73
CA ASN A 71 12.32 2.56 22.11
C ASN A 71 11.44 3.66 22.72
N VAL A 72 10.18 3.68 22.27
CA VAL A 72 9.17 4.68 22.62
C VAL A 72 7.91 3.94 23.10
N PRO A 73 7.41 4.20 24.33
CA PRO A 73 6.16 3.63 24.82
C PRO A 73 4.95 3.94 23.92
N LEU A 74 3.99 3.02 23.85
CA LEU A 74 2.69 3.28 23.18
C LEU A 74 1.89 4.33 23.97
N PRO A 75 1.18 5.27 23.30
CA PRO A 75 0.60 6.47 23.93
C PRO A 75 -0.23 6.21 25.20
N GLY A 76 0.21 6.69 26.35
CA GLY A 76 -0.45 6.50 27.65
C GLY A 76 -1.60 7.49 27.91
N LEU A 77 -2.38 7.22 28.96
CA LEU A 77 -3.17 8.26 29.62
C LEU A 77 -2.25 9.03 30.58
N THR A 78 -2.32 10.35 30.58
CA THR A 78 -1.76 11.18 31.66
C THR A 78 -2.63 11.08 32.92
N VAL A 79 -2.12 11.56 34.06
CA VAL A 79 -2.89 11.58 35.32
C VAL A 79 -4.09 12.53 35.20
N GLU A 80 -3.89 13.61 34.47
CA GLU A 80 -4.85 14.66 34.14
C GLU A 80 -5.97 14.12 33.24
N GLU A 81 -5.65 13.39 32.17
CA GLU A 81 -6.64 12.73 31.30
C GLU A 81 -7.40 11.61 32.03
N PHE A 82 -6.75 10.88 32.93
CA PHE A 82 -7.41 9.86 33.75
C PHE A 82 -8.36 10.44 34.81
N ALA A 83 -8.00 11.61 35.38
CA ALA A 83 -8.84 12.34 36.33
C ALA A 83 -9.98 13.12 35.66
N SER A 84 -9.87 13.42 34.36
CA SER A 84 -10.87 14.14 33.57
C SER A 84 -12.24 13.44 33.55
N PRO A 85 -13.37 14.18 33.50
CA PRO A 85 -14.67 13.60 33.14
C PRO A 85 -14.63 12.85 31.80
N ASP A 86 -13.81 13.32 30.86
CA ASP A 86 -13.70 12.79 29.50
C ASP A 86 -12.76 11.58 29.37
N ARG A 87 -12.28 11.01 30.49
CA ARG A 87 -11.33 9.88 30.52
C ARG A 87 -11.73 8.68 29.64
N ALA A 88 -13.03 8.46 29.44
CA ALA A 88 -13.55 7.40 28.57
C ALA A 88 -13.33 7.69 27.08
N VAL A 89 -13.39 8.97 26.67
CA VAL A 89 -13.08 9.42 25.31
C VAL A 89 -11.58 9.29 25.06
N TYR A 90 -10.73 9.79 25.98
CA TYR A 90 -9.28 9.61 25.89
C TYR A 90 -8.90 8.12 25.81
N ALA A 91 -9.42 7.28 26.69
CA ALA A 91 -9.15 5.84 26.68
C ALA A 91 -9.57 5.17 25.36
N ARG A 92 -10.74 5.53 24.80
CA ARG A 92 -11.21 5.01 23.50
C ARG A 92 -10.31 5.46 22.36
N ASN A 93 -9.97 6.74 22.28
CA ASN A 93 -9.12 7.27 21.22
C ASN A 93 -7.71 6.65 21.28
N LEU A 94 -7.12 6.53 22.48
CA LEU A 94 -5.81 5.89 22.71
C LEU A 94 -5.80 4.36 22.44
N GLN A 95 -6.97 3.70 22.50
CA GLN A 95 -7.14 2.33 22.03
C GLN A 95 -7.19 2.27 20.50
N THR A 96 -7.90 3.20 19.85
CA THR A 96 -7.92 3.33 18.39
C THR A 96 -6.52 3.64 17.82
N SER A 97 -5.73 4.54 18.42
CA SER A 97 -4.35 4.80 17.97
C SER A 97 -3.47 3.55 18.08
N ARG A 98 -3.53 2.80 19.20
CA ARG A 98 -2.83 1.50 19.33
C ARG A 98 -3.20 0.54 18.20
N HIS A 99 -4.49 0.42 17.90
CA HIS A 99 -4.98 -0.49 16.89
C HIS A 99 -4.55 -0.08 15.46
N VAL A 100 -4.48 1.23 15.18
CA VAL A 100 -3.92 1.78 13.95
C VAL A 100 -2.40 1.60 13.89
N ILE A 101 -1.66 1.75 15.00
CA ILE A 101 -0.21 1.48 15.07
C ILE A 101 0.07 0.01 14.72
N GLN A 102 -0.67 -0.94 15.30
CA GLN A 102 -0.57 -2.36 14.97
C GLN A 102 -0.80 -2.63 13.47
N LEU A 103 -1.83 -2.02 12.89
CA LEU A 103 -2.11 -2.12 11.44
C LEU A 103 -0.91 -1.64 10.59
N ARG A 104 -0.29 -0.51 10.97
CA ARG A 104 0.91 0.03 10.28
C ARG A 104 2.14 -0.86 10.48
N GLN A 105 2.24 -1.57 11.61
CA GLN A 105 3.29 -2.57 11.84
C GLN A 105 3.09 -3.83 10.98
N LEU A 106 1.85 -4.31 10.81
CA LEU A 106 1.53 -5.40 9.89
C LEU A 106 1.85 -5.03 8.43
N GLU A 107 1.39 -3.87 7.96
CA GLU A 107 1.70 -3.38 6.61
C GLU A 107 3.22 -3.32 6.35
N TYR A 108 3.99 -2.76 7.29
CA TYR A 108 5.45 -2.70 7.19
C TYR A 108 6.09 -4.10 7.18
N ARG A 109 5.66 -5.02 8.05
CA ARG A 109 6.20 -6.38 8.12
C ARG A 109 5.91 -7.20 6.86
N ILE A 110 4.71 -7.10 6.30
CA ILE A 110 4.36 -7.75 5.03
C ILE A 110 5.20 -7.17 3.90
N LEU A 111 5.29 -5.84 3.81
CA LEU A 111 6.08 -5.15 2.78
C LEU A 111 7.57 -5.55 2.85
N HIS A 112 8.16 -5.56 4.05
CA HIS A 112 9.55 -5.95 4.25
C HIS A 112 9.81 -7.45 3.95
N ALA A 113 8.94 -8.35 4.42
CA ALA A 113 9.16 -9.79 4.31
C ALA A 113 8.81 -10.39 2.93
N VAL A 114 7.84 -9.81 2.22
CA VAL A 114 7.26 -10.41 0.99
C VAL A 114 7.53 -9.58 -0.27
N HIS A 115 7.77 -8.28 -0.16
CA HIS A 115 7.87 -7.37 -1.32
C HIS A 115 9.26 -6.74 -1.52
N LEU A 116 9.96 -6.40 -0.43
CA LEU A 116 11.23 -5.67 -0.48
C LEU A 116 12.47 -6.57 -0.31
N GLN A 117 12.30 -7.89 -0.10
CA GLN A 117 13.42 -8.83 -0.11
C GLN A 117 14.02 -9.00 -1.51
N GLN A 118 15.33 -9.16 -1.60
CA GLN A 118 16.00 -9.35 -2.88
C GLN A 118 15.64 -10.73 -3.46
N ASN A 119 15.39 -10.80 -4.77
CA ASN A 119 15.07 -12.06 -5.45
C ASN A 119 16.14 -13.15 -5.22
N SER A 120 17.41 -12.74 -5.05
CA SER A 120 18.57 -13.59 -4.73
C SER A 120 18.56 -14.20 -3.33
N GLU A 121 17.88 -13.56 -2.37
CA GLU A 121 17.68 -14.03 -1.00
C GLU A 121 16.42 -14.89 -0.94
N THR A 122 15.31 -14.40 -1.50
CA THR A 122 14.05 -15.13 -1.62
C THR A 122 14.23 -16.45 -2.38
N ALA A 123 15.06 -16.51 -3.42
CA ALA A 123 15.39 -17.74 -4.16
C ALA A 123 16.15 -18.80 -3.33
N ARG A 124 16.71 -18.45 -2.16
CA ARG A 124 17.36 -19.41 -1.24
C ARG A 124 16.39 -20.00 -0.22
N LEU A 125 15.25 -19.35 0.02
CA LEU A 125 14.20 -19.84 0.92
C LEU A 125 13.42 -20.98 0.25
N ALA A 126 13.27 -22.11 0.95
CA ALA A 126 12.46 -23.21 0.45
C ALA A 126 10.97 -22.80 0.41
N PRO A 127 10.15 -23.41 -0.47
CA PRO A 127 8.70 -23.13 -0.54
C PRO A 127 7.98 -23.27 0.81
N ALA A 128 8.44 -24.20 1.67
CA ALA A 128 7.93 -24.39 3.01
C ALA A 128 8.27 -23.22 3.97
N ASP A 129 9.48 -22.67 3.87
CA ASP A 129 9.92 -21.53 4.69
C ASP A 129 9.11 -20.28 4.33
N ARG A 130 8.95 -20.03 3.02
CA ARG A 130 8.10 -18.94 2.51
C ARG A 130 6.66 -19.08 3.00
N ARG A 131 6.09 -20.29 2.93
CA ARG A 131 4.74 -20.56 3.44
C ARG A 131 4.65 -20.38 4.96
N THR A 132 5.71 -20.66 5.71
CA THR A 132 5.76 -20.44 7.16
C THR A 132 5.72 -18.94 7.49
N VAL A 133 6.45 -18.11 6.74
CA VAL A 133 6.38 -16.63 6.86
C VAL A 133 4.97 -16.12 6.53
N LEU A 134 4.36 -16.59 5.44
CA LEU A 134 3.01 -16.18 5.05
C LEU A 134 1.95 -16.62 6.08
N ASN A 135 2.08 -17.81 6.65
CA ASN A 135 1.16 -18.32 7.68
C ASN A 135 1.29 -17.54 9.00
N SER A 136 2.50 -17.14 9.41
CA SER A 136 2.69 -16.25 10.57
C SER A 136 1.99 -14.92 10.35
N LEU A 137 2.29 -14.24 9.23
CA LEU A 137 1.68 -12.96 8.89
C LEU A 137 0.16 -13.08 8.77
N ARG A 138 -0.37 -14.18 8.23
CA ARG A 138 -1.81 -14.45 8.14
C ARG A 138 -2.47 -14.54 9.51
N SER A 139 -1.88 -15.29 10.46
CA SER A 139 -2.38 -15.35 11.84
C SER A 139 -2.43 -13.97 12.46
N GLU A 140 -1.36 -13.19 12.33
CA GLU A 140 -1.29 -11.85 12.93
C GLU A 140 -2.30 -10.85 12.34
N ILE A 141 -2.67 -11.00 11.06
CA ILE A 141 -3.75 -10.24 10.41
C ILE A 141 -5.14 -10.66 10.95
N GLU A 142 -5.36 -11.95 11.19
CA GLU A 142 -6.60 -12.50 11.75
C GLU A 142 -6.76 -12.15 13.24
N ASP A 143 -5.67 -12.21 14.01
CA ASP A 143 -5.60 -11.75 15.40
C ASP A 143 -5.92 -10.25 15.49
N TRP A 144 -5.29 -9.42 14.64
CA TRP A 144 -5.57 -7.98 14.58
C TRP A 144 -7.05 -7.71 14.26
N TYR A 145 -7.58 -8.31 13.19
CA TYR A 145 -8.97 -8.10 12.79
C TYR A 145 -9.98 -8.57 13.85
N SER A 146 -9.71 -9.70 14.51
CA SER A 146 -10.54 -10.24 15.60
C SER A 146 -10.57 -9.30 16.80
N ASN A 147 -9.41 -8.77 17.22
CA ASN A 147 -9.33 -7.77 18.29
C ASN A 147 -10.06 -6.47 17.91
N GLY A 148 -9.91 -5.98 16.68
CA GLY A 148 -10.64 -4.81 16.18
C GLY A 148 -12.15 -4.99 16.22
N CYS A 149 -12.64 -6.16 15.81
CA CYS A 149 -14.07 -6.49 15.87
C CYS A 149 -14.61 -6.50 17.32
N LEU A 150 -13.83 -6.98 18.30
CA LEU A 150 -14.18 -6.94 19.72
C LEU A 150 -14.17 -5.52 20.31
N MET A 151 -13.47 -4.58 19.68
CA MET A 151 -13.38 -3.17 20.08
C MET A 151 -14.46 -2.28 19.42
N SER A 152 -15.17 -2.78 18.41
CA SER A 152 -16.29 -2.07 17.78
C SER A 152 -17.50 -2.02 18.73
N PRO A 153 -18.01 -0.85 19.12
CA PRO A 153 -19.20 -0.75 19.97
C PRO A 153 -20.47 -1.16 19.20
N MET A 154 -21.48 -1.60 19.95
CA MET A 154 -22.71 -2.23 19.41
C MET A 154 -23.85 -1.23 19.12
N GLU A 155 -23.79 -0.03 19.70
CA GLU A 155 -24.81 1.01 19.59
C GLU A 155 -24.14 2.30 19.08
N ALA A 156 -24.68 2.93 18.04
CA ALA A 156 -23.92 3.89 17.23
C ALA A 156 -24.75 5.10 16.76
N ASP A 157 -24.58 6.21 17.49
CA ASP A 157 -24.49 7.55 16.89
C ASP A 157 -23.03 8.00 16.98
N ASN A 158 -22.48 8.58 15.91
CA ASN A 158 -21.12 9.17 15.86
C ASN A 158 -19.95 8.22 16.21
N LEU A 159 -19.86 7.06 15.54
CA LEU A 159 -18.72 6.14 15.63
C LEU A 159 -17.50 6.66 14.83
N PRO A 160 -16.28 6.76 15.42
CA PRO A 160 -15.06 7.04 14.65
C PRO A 160 -14.80 5.94 13.60
N ILE A 161 -14.45 6.35 12.38
CA ILE A 161 -14.33 5.46 11.21
C ILE A 161 -13.38 4.28 11.47
N HIS A 162 -12.26 4.55 12.15
CA HIS A 162 -11.23 3.56 12.50
C HIS A 162 -11.67 2.47 13.49
N SER A 163 -12.89 2.56 14.03
CA SER A 163 -13.49 1.56 14.92
C SER A 163 -14.67 0.82 14.28
N SER A 164 -14.99 1.05 13.00
CA SER A 164 -16.14 0.42 12.33
C SER A 164 -15.78 -0.94 11.70
N ILE A 165 -16.68 -1.92 11.81
CA ILE A 165 -16.52 -3.26 11.17
C ILE A 165 -16.28 -3.14 9.65
N THR A 166 -16.92 -2.17 8.98
CA THR A 166 -16.74 -1.93 7.54
C THR A 166 -15.33 -1.43 7.22
N TRP A 167 -14.77 -0.53 8.03
CA TRP A 167 -13.39 -0.07 7.87
C TRP A 167 -12.39 -1.18 8.17
N LEU A 168 -12.58 -1.89 9.28
CA LEU A 168 -11.77 -3.05 9.67
C LEU A 168 -11.75 -4.12 8.56
N SER A 169 -12.91 -4.42 7.96
CA SER A 169 -13.01 -5.35 6.82
C SER A 169 -12.20 -4.87 5.62
N ALA A 170 -12.30 -3.58 5.27
CA ALA A 170 -11.54 -3.00 4.16
C ALA A 170 -10.02 -3.05 4.40
N GLN A 171 -9.56 -2.87 5.64
CA GLN A 171 -8.14 -3.02 5.99
C GLN A 171 -7.70 -4.49 6.03
N TYR A 172 -8.53 -5.40 6.57
CA TYR A 172 -8.26 -6.84 6.61
C TYR A 172 -8.04 -7.42 5.21
N TYR A 173 -8.99 -7.21 4.28
CA TYR A 173 -8.80 -7.69 2.92
C TYR A 173 -7.69 -6.93 2.17
N HIS A 174 -7.39 -5.68 2.52
CA HIS A 174 -6.19 -4.99 2.01
C HIS A 174 -4.89 -5.70 2.44
N LEU A 175 -4.77 -6.08 3.71
CA LEU A 175 -3.63 -6.82 4.23
C LEU A 175 -3.48 -8.19 3.57
N LEU A 176 -4.59 -8.90 3.29
CA LEU A 176 -4.57 -10.18 2.58
C LEU A 176 -4.14 -10.03 1.11
N ILE A 177 -4.63 -9.02 0.40
CA ILE A 177 -4.20 -8.71 -0.98
C ILE A 177 -2.73 -8.30 -1.02
N LEU A 178 -2.25 -7.54 -0.01
CA LEU A 178 -0.84 -7.19 0.12
C LEU A 178 0.00 -8.44 0.42
N LEU A 179 -0.44 -9.32 1.32
CA LEU A 179 0.27 -10.55 1.70
C LEU A 179 0.41 -11.53 0.53
N TYR A 180 -0.66 -11.74 -0.23
CA TYR A 180 -0.71 -12.72 -1.33
C TYR A 180 -0.63 -12.08 -2.72
N PHE A 181 -0.09 -10.87 -2.85
CA PHE A 181 0.09 -10.21 -4.15
C PHE A 181 0.97 -11.06 -5.10
N PRO A 182 0.68 -11.14 -6.41
CA PRO A 182 1.53 -11.87 -7.36
C PRO A 182 2.94 -11.27 -7.43
N ASN A 183 3.94 -12.00 -6.93
CA ASN A 183 5.35 -11.59 -6.93
C ASN A 183 6.28 -12.82 -6.77
N HIS A 184 7.58 -12.61 -6.96
CA HIS A 184 8.63 -13.65 -6.91
C HIS A 184 8.69 -14.45 -5.59
N PHE A 185 8.19 -13.87 -4.49
CA PHE A 185 8.06 -14.55 -3.20
C PHE A 185 6.89 -15.55 -3.23
N ASN A 186 5.72 -15.09 -3.64
CA ASN A 186 4.47 -15.84 -3.64
C ASN A 186 4.40 -16.91 -4.75
N SER A 187 5.00 -16.68 -5.93
CA SER A 187 4.98 -17.61 -7.08
C SER A 187 5.42 -19.03 -6.75
N SER A 188 6.38 -19.20 -5.83
CA SER A 188 6.85 -20.53 -5.39
C SER A 188 6.16 -21.02 -4.11
N ALA A 189 5.58 -20.12 -3.30
CA ALA A 189 4.99 -20.45 -2.02
C ALA A 189 3.61 -21.14 -2.15
N ALA A 190 2.83 -20.77 -3.17
CA ALA A 190 1.50 -21.32 -3.47
C ALA A 190 0.64 -21.50 -2.18
N ALA A 191 0.53 -20.43 -1.40
CA ALA A 191 -0.02 -20.47 -0.04
C ALA A 191 -1.55 -20.30 0.03
N VAL A 192 -2.14 -19.71 -1.00
CA VAL A 192 -3.60 -19.61 -1.21
C VAL A 192 -3.91 -20.00 -2.66
N THR A 193 -5.13 -20.46 -2.90
CA THR A 193 -5.63 -20.67 -4.25
C THR A 193 -5.94 -19.35 -4.95
N ARG A 194 -6.00 -19.43 -6.28
CA ARG A 194 -6.51 -18.37 -7.15
C ARG A 194 -7.88 -17.83 -6.73
N GLN A 195 -8.82 -18.74 -6.41
CA GLN A 195 -10.18 -18.37 -6.04
C GLN A 195 -10.18 -17.54 -4.75
N GLU A 196 -9.43 -17.97 -3.73
CA GLU A 196 -9.28 -17.21 -2.48
C GLU A 196 -8.67 -15.82 -2.73
N GLN A 197 -7.68 -15.71 -3.63
CA GLN A 197 -7.07 -14.44 -4.00
C GLN A 197 -8.08 -13.47 -4.66
N LEU A 198 -8.94 -13.97 -5.55
CA LEU A 198 -10.03 -13.21 -6.16
C LEU A 198 -11.14 -12.87 -5.14
N GLU A 199 -11.47 -13.78 -4.23
CA GLU A 199 -12.41 -13.54 -3.13
C GLU A 199 -11.91 -12.44 -2.17
N PHE A 200 -10.60 -12.34 -1.91
CA PHE A 200 -10.05 -11.23 -1.12
C PHE A 200 -10.23 -9.90 -1.87
N ALA A 201 -9.96 -9.86 -3.18
CA ALA A 201 -10.19 -8.67 -4.01
C ALA A 201 -11.67 -8.25 -4.02
N GLN A 202 -12.59 -9.19 -4.27
CA GLN A 202 -14.03 -8.98 -4.24
C GLN A 202 -14.49 -8.37 -2.90
N LYS A 203 -14.11 -8.99 -1.78
CA LYS A 203 -14.53 -8.56 -0.43
C LYS A 203 -13.91 -7.21 -0.04
N GLN A 204 -12.70 -6.90 -0.49
CA GLN A 204 -12.09 -5.58 -0.32
C GLN A 204 -12.84 -4.49 -1.11
N LEU A 205 -13.20 -4.76 -2.36
CA LEU A 205 -13.92 -3.80 -3.22
C LEU A 205 -15.35 -3.56 -2.68
N GLN A 206 -16.03 -4.60 -2.22
CA GLN A 206 -17.33 -4.50 -1.55
C GLN A 206 -17.24 -3.63 -0.27
N ALA A 207 -16.23 -3.87 0.59
CA ALA A 207 -16.03 -3.07 1.81
C ALA A 207 -15.71 -1.59 1.50
N ASN A 208 -14.86 -1.31 0.50
CA ASN A 208 -14.59 0.06 0.06
C ASN A 208 -15.83 0.74 -0.55
N SER A 209 -16.67 0.01 -1.29
CA SER A 209 -17.93 0.52 -1.83
C SER A 209 -18.94 0.87 -0.73
N ALA A 210 -19.04 0.04 0.31
CA ALA A 210 -19.84 0.36 1.51
C ALA A 210 -19.32 1.62 2.21
N LEU A 211 -18.01 1.75 2.43
CA LEU A 211 -17.40 2.96 2.98
C LEU A 211 -17.67 4.21 2.10
N LEU A 212 -17.64 4.08 0.76
CA LEU A 212 -17.94 5.18 -0.16
C LEU A 212 -19.41 5.63 -0.04
N GLN A 213 -20.35 4.68 -0.01
CA GLN A 213 -21.78 4.95 0.19
C GLN A 213 -22.05 5.62 1.55
N GLN A 214 -21.33 5.19 2.59
CA GLN A 214 -21.35 5.80 3.94
C GLN A 214 -20.62 7.16 4.02
N ARG A 215 -19.96 7.61 2.95
CA ARG A 215 -19.06 8.79 2.92
C ARG A 215 -17.85 8.69 3.86
N GLN A 216 -17.47 7.46 4.24
CA GLN A 216 -16.33 7.12 5.10
C GLN A 216 -15.08 6.68 4.31
N LEU A 217 -15.16 6.50 2.99
CA LEU A 217 -13.98 6.29 2.14
C LEU A 217 -13.37 7.66 1.76
N PRO A 218 -12.19 8.05 2.29
CA PRO A 218 -11.55 9.28 1.86
C PRO A 218 -10.98 9.10 0.44
N LEU A 219 -11.44 9.91 -0.51
CA LEU A 219 -10.97 9.91 -1.90
C LEU A 219 -9.66 10.70 -2.00
N ASN A 220 -8.54 10.04 -1.69
CA ASN A 220 -7.23 10.65 -1.53
C ASN A 220 -6.09 9.77 -2.10
N ARG A 221 -4.85 10.21 -1.91
CA ARG A 221 -3.68 9.51 -2.48
C ARG A 221 -3.48 8.10 -1.91
N VAL A 222 -3.88 7.83 -0.66
CA VAL A 222 -3.73 6.53 0.00
C VAL A 222 -4.77 5.53 -0.54
N SER A 223 -6.05 5.92 -0.61
CA SER A 223 -7.09 5.05 -1.16
C SER A 223 -6.86 4.73 -2.64
N LEU A 224 -6.50 5.73 -3.46
CA LEU A 224 -6.14 5.49 -4.87
C LEU A 224 -4.95 4.54 -4.98
N SER A 225 -3.87 4.78 -4.22
CA SER A 225 -2.68 3.91 -4.24
C SER A 225 -2.98 2.46 -3.84
N ARG A 226 -4.03 2.21 -3.04
CA ARG A 226 -4.46 0.86 -2.62
C ARG A 226 -5.38 0.18 -3.65
N LEU A 227 -6.03 0.92 -4.54
CA LEU A 227 -6.85 0.37 -5.64
C LEU A 227 -6.01 -0.03 -6.85
N LEU A 228 -4.91 0.67 -7.15
CA LEU A 228 -4.08 0.38 -8.34
C LEU A 228 -3.49 -1.05 -8.35
N PRO A 229 -3.00 -1.63 -7.22
CA PRO A 229 -2.58 -3.03 -7.19
C PRO A 229 -3.73 -4.01 -7.46
N VAL A 230 -4.97 -3.69 -7.08
CA VAL A 230 -6.14 -4.54 -7.35
C VAL A 230 -6.43 -4.61 -8.86
N CYS A 231 -6.23 -3.50 -9.58
CA CYS A 231 -6.33 -3.47 -11.05
C CYS A 231 -5.38 -4.49 -11.69
N LEU A 232 -4.10 -4.46 -11.27
CA LEU A 232 -3.06 -5.38 -11.76
C LEU A 232 -3.34 -6.84 -11.36
N LEU A 233 -3.87 -7.07 -10.15
CA LEU A 233 -4.30 -8.40 -9.69
C LEU A 233 -5.42 -8.97 -10.56
N LEU A 234 -6.45 -8.20 -10.90
CA LEU A 234 -7.54 -8.66 -11.77
C LEU A 234 -7.09 -8.88 -13.22
N MET A 235 -6.12 -8.09 -13.73
CA MET A 235 -5.48 -8.35 -15.02
C MET A 235 -4.66 -9.65 -15.01
N HIS A 236 -3.86 -9.86 -13.96
CA HIS A 236 -3.10 -11.10 -13.76
C HIS A 236 -4.03 -12.32 -13.68
N ASP A 237 -5.12 -12.20 -12.92
CA ASP A 237 -6.10 -13.26 -12.81
C ASP A 237 -6.70 -13.61 -14.17
N PHE A 238 -7.17 -12.62 -14.94
CA PHE A 238 -7.72 -12.93 -16.26
C PHE A 238 -6.70 -13.58 -17.20
N VAL A 239 -5.46 -13.08 -17.26
CA VAL A 239 -4.42 -13.64 -18.15
C VAL A 239 -4.18 -15.13 -17.89
N ALA A 240 -4.03 -15.52 -16.62
CA ALA A 240 -3.79 -16.93 -16.28
C ALA A 240 -5.08 -17.77 -16.21
N SER A 241 -6.28 -17.18 -16.25
CA SER A 241 -7.56 -17.90 -16.39
C SER A 241 -7.84 -18.20 -17.87
N TYR A 242 -7.64 -17.21 -18.74
CA TYR A 242 -7.78 -17.33 -20.19
C TYR A 242 -6.87 -18.43 -20.76
N ARG A 243 -5.63 -18.54 -20.24
CA ARG A 243 -4.66 -19.60 -20.62
C ARG A 243 -5.02 -21.01 -20.14
N ALA A 244 -5.89 -21.14 -19.13
CA ALA A 244 -6.33 -22.44 -18.61
C ALA A 244 -7.65 -22.88 -19.27
N ASP A 245 -8.69 -22.04 -19.16
CA ASP A 245 -10.09 -22.39 -19.43
C ASP A 245 -10.71 -21.60 -20.60
N GLY A 246 -9.88 -20.92 -21.40
CA GLY A 246 -10.22 -20.39 -22.73
C GLY A 246 -11.13 -19.15 -22.81
N ALA A 247 -12.04 -18.93 -21.84
CA ALA A 247 -12.90 -17.73 -21.78
C ALA A 247 -13.56 -17.42 -20.41
N SER A 248 -13.48 -18.31 -19.42
CA SER A 248 -14.27 -18.20 -18.18
C SER A 248 -13.71 -17.16 -17.19
N SER A 249 -14.00 -15.87 -17.41
CA SER A 249 -13.68 -14.81 -16.44
C SER A 249 -14.71 -14.73 -15.32
N SER A 250 -14.32 -15.19 -14.12
CA SER A 250 -15.06 -14.97 -12.88
C SER A 250 -15.00 -13.52 -12.39
N ALA A 251 -13.97 -12.76 -12.78
CA ALA A 251 -13.63 -11.44 -12.23
C ALA A 251 -14.42 -10.24 -12.83
N ARG A 252 -15.56 -10.49 -13.49
CA ARG A 252 -16.28 -9.45 -14.24
C ARG A 252 -16.97 -8.41 -13.34
N GLU A 253 -17.54 -8.84 -12.23
CA GLU A 253 -18.28 -7.96 -11.31
C GLU A 253 -17.31 -7.09 -10.50
N GLU A 254 -16.15 -7.66 -10.14
CA GLU A 254 -15.03 -7.02 -9.46
C GLU A 254 -14.44 -5.89 -10.31
N VAL A 255 -14.26 -6.13 -11.61
CA VAL A 255 -13.78 -5.10 -12.55
C VAL A 255 -14.76 -3.94 -12.66
N VAL A 256 -16.07 -4.20 -12.75
CA VAL A 256 -17.09 -3.13 -12.77
C VAL A 256 -17.08 -2.34 -11.46
N LEU A 257 -17.05 -3.02 -10.32
CA LEU A 257 -17.02 -2.38 -9.00
C LEU A 257 -15.75 -1.53 -8.78
N LEU A 258 -14.60 -2.01 -9.27
CA LEU A 258 -13.33 -1.28 -9.26
C LEU A 258 -13.35 -0.05 -10.17
N ILE A 259 -13.94 -0.15 -11.36
CA ILE A 259 -14.16 1.01 -12.25
C ILE A 259 -15.02 2.06 -11.52
N THR A 260 -16.14 1.67 -10.91
CA THR A 260 -17.00 2.60 -10.13
C THR A 260 -16.24 3.26 -8.97
N LEU A 261 -15.35 2.54 -8.28
CA LEU A 261 -14.52 3.10 -7.20
C LEU A 261 -13.44 4.08 -7.70
N LEU A 262 -12.96 3.92 -8.94
CA LEU A 262 -11.99 4.84 -9.56
C LEU A 262 -12.70 6.08 -10.14
N GLU A 263 -13.86 5.91 -10.78
CA GLU A 263 -14.71 6.98 -11.31
C GLU A 263 -15.27 7.90 -10.22
N ALA A 264 -15.41 7.41 -8.98
CA ALA A 264 -15.83 8.19 -7.83
C ALA A 264 -14.85 9.32 -7.45
N PHE A 265 -13.58 9.26 -7.86
CA PHE A 265 -12.61 10.32 -7.59
C PHE A 265 -12.91 11.58 -8.44
N PRO A 266 -12.90 12.80 -7.85
CA PRO A 266 -13.12 14.04 -8.60
C PRO A 266 -12.21 14.20 -9.82
N GLU A 267 -12.69 14.86 -10.88
CA GLU A 267 -12.03 14.98 -12.20
C GLU A 267 -10.54 15.39 -12.15
N GLY A 268 -10.13 16.20 -11.17
CA GLY A 268 -8.73 16.59 -10.96
C GLY A 268 -7.78 15.44 -10.60
N TRP A 269 -8.29 14.28 -10.19
CA TRP A 269 -7.53 13.05 -9.98
C TRP A 269 -7.29 12.32 -11.31
N THR A 270 -6.52 12.95 -12.19
CA THR A 270 -6.22 12.45 -13.55
C THR A 270 -5.72 10.99 -13.58
N VAL A 271 -4.99 10.55 -12.55
CA VAL A 271 -4.54 9.15 -12.41
C VAL A 271 -5.70 8.18 -12.11
N ALA A 272 -6.70 8.58 -11.33
CA ALA A 272 -7.89 7.74 -11.09
C ALA A 272 -8.73 7.62 -12.37
N GLN A 273 -8.90 8.74 -13.08
CA GLN A 273 -9.63 8.81 -14.35
C GLN A 273 -8.95 7.98 -15.45
N GLU A 274 -7.62 8.05 -15.57
CA GLU A 274 -6.86 7.24 -16.52
C GLU A 274 -6.84 5.75 -16.12
N ALA A 275 -6.78 5.43 -14.82
CA ALA A 275 -6.89 4.05 -14.34
C ALA A 275 -8.29 3.47 -14.66
N ALA A 276 -9.37 4.23 -14.44
CA ALA A 276 -10.72 3.84 -14.82
C ALA A 276 -10.81 3.59 -16.33
N ARG A 277 -10.27 4.51 -17.16
CA ARG A 277 -10.25 4.40 -18.63
C ARG A 277 -9.54 3.13 -19.12
N ILE A 278 -8.41 2.76 -18.52
CA ILE A 278 -7.69 1.53 -18.86
C ILE A 278 -8.47 0.28 -18.39
N MET A 279 -9.10 0.32 -17.21
CA MET A 279 -9.94 -0.78 -16.72
C MET A 279 -11.23 -0.96 -17.56
N GLN A 280 -11.83 0.13 -18.07
CA GLN A 280 -12.93 0.07 -19.05
C GLN A 280 -12.50 -0.62 -20.35
N GLN A 281 -11.31 -0.29 -20.90
CA GLN A 281 -10.77 -0.97 -22.08
C GLN A 281 -10.58 -2.47 -21.83
N PHE A 282 -10.00 -2.83 -20.69
CA PHE A 282 -9.86 -4.22 -20.25
C PHE A 282 -11.23 -4.94 -20.12
N ALA A 283 -12.26 -4.29 -19.57
CA ALA A 283 -13.61 -4.83 -19.50
C ALA A 283 -14.25 -5.05 -20.90
N GLY A 284 -13.92 -4.23 -21.89
CA GLY A 284 -14.26 -4.45 -23.30
C GLY A 284 -13.65 -5.75 -23.87
N VAL A 285 -12.43 -6.09 -23.47
CA VAL A 285 -11.81 -7.39 -23.79
C VAL A 285 -12.54 -8.53 -23.07
N LEU A 286 -12.82 -8.39 -21.76
CA LEU A 286 -13.52 -9.40 -20.96
C LEU A 286 -14.93 -9.76 -21.48
N THR A 287 -15.60 -8.82 -22.15
CA THR A 287 -16.97 -8.97 -22.68
C THR A 287 -17.01 -9.44 -24.13
N GLY A 288 -15.85 -9.63 -24.77
CA GLY A 288 -15.77 -10.12 -26.15
C GLY A 288 -15.89 -9.05 -27.22
N GLN A 289 -15.89 -7.75 -26.89
CA GLN A 289 -15.74 -6.69 -27.90
C GLN A 289 -14.37 -6.76 -28.58
N GLY A 290 -13.36 -7.33 -27.91
CA GLY A 290 -12.10 -7.75 -28.54
C GLY A 290 -12.29 -8.68 -29.75
N GLY A 291 -13.41 -9.42 -29.86
CA GLY A 291 -13.76 -10.22 -31.03
C GLY A 291 -14.12 -9.41 -32.29
N MET A 292 -14.45 -8.12 -32.15
CA MET A 292 -14.52 -7.19 -33.28
C MET A 292 -13.13 -6.66 -33.63
N ALA A 293 -12.27 -6.39 -32.65
CA ALA A 293 -10.89 -5.97 -32.91
C ALA A 293 -10.08 -7.07 -33.62
N THR A 294 -10.18 -8.33 -33.18
CA THR A 294 -9.55 -9.49 -33.84
C THR A 294 -10.04 -9.65 -35.29
N ALA A 295 -11.33 -9.41 -35.56
CA ALA A 295 -11.93 -9.57 -36.88
C ALA A 295 -11.62 -8.42 -37.86
N TYR A 296 -11.46 -7.18 -37.37
CA TYR A 296 -11.21 -5.99 -38.21
C TYR A 296 -9.74 -5.58 -38.30
N TYR A 297 -8.94 -5.82 -37.26
CA TYR A 297 -7.53 -5.37 -37.16
C TYR A 297 -6.53 -6.52 -37.00
N GLY A 298 -6.99 -7.74 -36.70
CA GLY A 298 -6.13 -8.93 -36.55
C GLY A 298 -5.41 -9.06 -35.21
N GLU A 299 -5.52 -8.08 -34.31
CA GLU A 299 -4.95 -8.13 -32.96
C GLU A 299 -5.57 -9.28 -32.14
N THR A 300 -4.74 -10.04 -31.42
CA THR A 300 -5.21 -11.12 -30.55
C THR A 300 -5.69 -10.58 -29.19
N ILE A 301 -6.53 -11.37 -28.52
CA ILE A 301 -6.95 -11.10 -27.13
C ILE A 301 -5.75 -10.97 -26.19
N GLU A 302 -4.69 -11.78 -26.38
CA GLU A 302 -3.48 -11.67 -25.55
C GLU A 302 -2.71 -10.36 -25.78
N GLU A 303 -2.66 -9.85 -27.00
CA GLU A 303 -2.03 -8.55 -27.32
C GLU A 303 -2.81 -7.38 -26.72
N LEU A 304 -4.14 -7.37 -26.84
CA LEU A 304 -5.00 -6.33 -26.23
C LEU A 304 -4.81 -6.25 -24.70
N ILE A 305 -4.66 -7.39 -24.02
CA ILE A 305 -4.42 -7.41 -22.57
C ILE A 305 -2.99 -6.95 -22.24
N LYS A 306 -1.99 -7.34 -23.05
CA LYS A 306 -0.61 -6.84 -22.91
C LYS A 306 -0.53 -5.32 -23.07
N GLN A 307 -1.31 -4.73 -23.99
CA GLN A 307 -1.45 -3.27 -24.12
C GLN A 307 -2.08 -2.63 -22.87
N CYS A 308 -3.13 -3.25 -22.31
CA CYS A 308 -3.77 -2.77 -21.06
C CYS A 308 -2.79 -2.81 -19.88
N ILE A 309 -2.08 -3.93 -19.67
CA ILE A 309 -1.08 -4.10 -18.61
C ILE A 309 0.06 -3.09 -18.79
N ALA A 310 0.64 -2.96 -19.99
CA ALA A 310 1.74 -2.03 -20.23
C ALA A 310 1.34 -0.56 -19.97
N SER A 311 0.13 -0.18 -20.38
CA SER A 311 -0.43 1.15 -20.10
C SER A 311 -0.61 1.38 -18.59
N PHE A 312 -1.17 0.39 -17.88
CA PHE A 312 -1.43 0.48 -16.45
C PHE A 312 -0.14 0.52 -15.63
N THR A 313 0.86 -0.30 -15.97
CA THR A 313 2.18 -0.28 -15.35
C THR A 313 2.91 1.05 -15.62
N GLY A 314 2.73 1.67 -16.79
CA GLY A 314 3.19 3.03 -17.07
C GLY A 314 2.59 4.07 -16.12
N LEU A 315 1.27 4.02 -15.93
CA LEU A 315 0.53 4.89 -15.01
C LEU A 315 0.93 4.67 -13.54
N LEU A 316 1.07 3.41 -13.12
CA LEU A 316 1.54 3.01 -11.79
C LEU A 316 2.93 3.62 -11.51
N HIS A 317 3.88 3.51 -12.46
CA HIS A 317 5.21 4.08 -12.34
C HIS A 317 5.23 5.62 -12.32
N GLN A 318 4.28 6.27 -12.99
CA GLN A 318 4.12 7.73 -12.92
C GLN A 318 3.60 8.19 -11.56
N PHE A 319 2.70 7.42 -10.93
CA PHE A 319 2.03 7.82 -9.69
C PHE A 319 2.74 7.35 -8.42
N LEU A 320 3.12 6.07 -8.33
CA LEU A 320 3.82 5.47 -7.18
C LEU A 320 5.35 5.57 -7.29
N GLY A 321 5.88 5.76 -8.50
CA GLY A 321 7.31 5.80 -8.78
C GLY A 321 7.87 4.46 -9.25
N LYS A 322 8.95 4.49 -10.05
CA LYS A 322 9.60 3.30 -10.65
C LYS A 322 10.23 2.33 -9.64
N ALA A 323 10.31 2.68 -8.37
CA ALA A 323 10.86 1.82 -7.31
C ALA A 323 9.75 1.05 -6.54
N THR A 324 8.49 1.20 -6.92
CA THR A 324 7.35 0.52 -6.28
C THR A 324 7.46 -1.00 -6.40
N CYS A 325 7.18 -1.74 -5.33
CA CYS A 325 7.17 -3.21 -5.37
C CYS A 325 6.00 -3.78 -6.20
N PHE A 326 4.93 -3.01 -6.43
CA PHE A 326 3.73 -3.46 -7.16
C PHE A 326 3.92 -3.64 -8.67
N GLN A 327 5.13 -3.45 -9.20
CA GLN A 327 5.47 -3.67 -10.61
C GLN A 327 5.79 -5.14 -10.94
N SER A 328 6.18 -5.95 -9.95
CA SER A 328 6.84 -7.25 -10.14
C SER A 328 5.89 -8.44 -10.28
N ILE A 329 4.83 -8.32 -11.09
CA ILE A 329 3.95 -9.45 -11.41
C ILE A 329 4.63 -10.37 -12.42
N GLU A 330 5.01 -11.57 -11.97
CA GLU A 330 5.59 -12.63 -12.81
C GLU A 330 4.52 -13.28 -13.72
N TYR A 331 4.22 -12.65 -14.86
CA TYR A 331 3.45 -13.31 -15.90
C TYR A 331 4.28 -14.48 -16.48
N ALA A 332 3.76 -15.71 -16.37
CA ALA A 332 4.48 -16.98 -16.53
C ALA A 332 5.12 -17.32 -17.91
N GLN A 333 5.35 -16.33 -18.78
CA GLN A 333 6.18 -16.46 -19.99
C GLN A 333 7.69 -16.36 -19.68
N GLU A 334 8.10 -15.56 -18.69
CA GLU A 334 9.53 -15.34 -18.36
C GLU A 334 10.23 -16.60 -17.84
N THR A 335 9.49 -17.53 -17.22
CA THR A 335 10.05 -18.75 -16.61
C THR A 335 10.72 -19.68 -17.63
N GLN A 336 10.33 -19.65 -18.90
CA GLN A 336 11.00 -20.42 -19.96
C GLN A 336 12.25 -19.72 -20.52
N GLU A 337 12.29 -18.39 -20.53
CA GLU A 337 13.44 -17.65 -21.05
C GLU A 337 14.59 -17.62 -20.05
N VAL A 338 14.32 -17.34 -18.78
CA VAL A 338 15.35 -17.41 -17.71
C VAL A 338 15.97 -18.81 -17.61
N GLY A 339 15.14 -19.86 -17.74
CA GLY A 339 15.59 -21.25 -17.77
C GLY A 339 16.47 -21.62 -18.98
N ARG A 340 16.34 -20.92 -20.11
CA ARG A 340 17.21 -21.08 -21.29
C ARG A 340 18.46 -20.22 -21.22
N MET A 341 18.34 -18.96 -20.79
CA MET A 341 19.48 -18.04 -20.60
C MET A 341 20.51 -18.63 -19.62
N GLY A 342 20.03 -19.23 -18.52
CA GLY A 342 20.85 -19.84 -17.47
C GLY A 342 21.71 -21.03 -17.91
N GLN A 343 21.46 -21.63 -19.08
CA GLN A 343 22.29 -22.74 -19.61
C GLN A 343 23.34 -22.30 -20.64
N ILE A 344 23.31 -21.04 -21.11
CA ILE A 344 24.19 -20.56 -22.19
C ILE A 344 25.25 -19.56 -21.67
N GLY A 345 24.99 -18.87 -20.57
CA GLY A 345 25.84 -17.81 -20.01
C GLY A 345 27.08 -18.23 -19.20
N ALA A 346 27.57 -19.47 -19.32
CA ALA A 346 28.65 -20.00 -18.48
C ALA A 346 30.08 -19.64 -18.98
N THR A 347 30.34 -18.37 -19.27
CA THR A 347 31.69 -17.86 -19.63
C THR A 347 32.15 -16.74 -18.70
N GLN A 348 33.38 -16.90 -18.20
CA GLN A 348 33.99 -16.09 -17.15
C GLN A 348 34.56 -14.79 -17.72
N GLN A 349 34.00 -13.64 -17.36
CA GLN A 349 34.67 -12.33 -17.48
C GLN A 349 34.48 -11.51 -16.21
N SER A 350 35.57 -10.93 -15.73
CA SER A 350 35.59 -10.02 -14.59
C SER A 350 35.64 -8.57 -15.06
N SER A 351 34.94 -7.69 -14.33
CA SER A 351 35.14 -6.25 -14.39
C SER A 351 35.07 -5.68 -12.97
N THR A 352 36.18 -5.15 -12.49
CA THR A 352 36.26 -4.39 -11.25
C THR A 352 35.81 -2.94 -11.48
N ASN A 353 35.64 -2.22 -10.37
CA ASN A 353 35.81 -0.76 -10.15
C ASN A 353 34.56 -0.19 -9.43
N SER A 354 34.55 -0.01 -8.11
CA SER A 354 35.36 0.88 -7.24
C SER A 354 34.72 2.26 -7.05
N LEU A 355 34.31 2.57 -5.80
CA LEU A 355 33.75 3.86 -5.41
C LEU A 355 34.76 5.01 -5.59
N TRP A 356 34.23 6.22 -5.82
CA TRP A 356 34.91 7.49 -5.55
C TRP A 356 33.94 8.50 -4.94
N LEU A 357 34.47 9.43 -4.13
CA LEU A 357 33.76 10.44 -3.34
C LEU A 357 34.54 11.77 -3.33
N ASN A 358 33.91 12.83 -2.83
CA ASN A 358 34.33 14.26 -2.84
C ASN A 358 34.12 14.95 -4.21
N GLY A 359 33.80 16.25 -4.34
CA GLY A 359 33.61 17.33 -3.35
C GLY A 359 34.62 18.49 -3.54
N THR A 360 34.29 19.77 -3.35
CA THR A 360 33.07 20.46 -2.85
C THR A 360 32.29 21.16 -4.00
N ASP A 361 31.73 22.39 -4.05
CA ASP A 361 31.65 23.57 -3.15
C ASP A 361 30.35 24.42 -3.35
N SER A 362 30.39 25.75 -3.19
CA SER A 362 29.27 26.61 -2.78
C SER A 362 28.99 27.87 -3.64
N SER A 363 27.78 28.43 -3.52
CA SER A 363 27.49 29.89 -3.55
C SER A 363 26.03 30.18 -3.13
N ILE A 364 25.69 31.44 -2.84
CA ILE A 364 24.49 31.88 -2.10
C ILE A 364 23.63 32.84 -2.96
N GLY A 365 22.29 32.83 -2.79
CA GLY A 365 21.45 33.93 -3.29
C GLY A 365 19.95 33.86 -2.98
N GLY A 366 19.44 34.88 -2.27
CA GLY A 366 18.08 35.42 -2.44
C GLY A 366 16.91 34.70 -1.75
N VAL A 367 16.43 35.24 -0.63
CA VAL A 367 15.05 35.05 -0.16
C VAL A 367 14.16 36.12 -0.81
N ASN A 368 12.91 35.77 -1.12
CA ASN A 368 11.79 36.70 -1.21
C ASN A 368 10.52 35.99 -0.75
N GLU A 369 9.61 36.75 -0.12
CA GLU A 369 8.36 36.24 0.45
C GLU A 369 7.15 36.50 -0.48
N GLU A 370 5.98 36.01 -0.08
CA GLU A 370 4.68 36.09 -0.76
C GLU A 370 4.57 35.30 -2.10
N VAL A 371 3.43 34.70 -2.46
CA VAL A 371 2.08 34.73 -1.88
C VAL A 371 1.63 33.31 -1.47
N VAL A 372 1.07 33.17 -0.26
CA VAL A 372 0.47 31.89 0.18
C VAL A 372 -0.88 31.69 -0.50
N LEU A 373 -0.91 30.89 -1.58
CA LEU A 373 -2.17 30.40 -2.15
C LEU A 373 -2.78 29.34 -1.23
N GLY A 374 -3.86 29.71 -0.56
CA GLY A 374 -4.56 28.86 0.40
C GLY A 374 -5.28 27.68 -0.25
N TYR A 375 -4.59 26.54 -0.35
CA TYR A 375 -5.22 25.25 -0.60
C TYR A 375 -5.65 24.63 0.74
N GLY A 376 -6.93 24.26 0.85
CA GLY A 376 -7.54 23.86 2.10
C GLY A 376 -7.02 22.52 2.63
N TRP A 377 -6.18 22.57 3.67
CA TRP A 377 -5.83 21.42 4.52
C TRP A 377 -6.98 21.06 5.49
N GLY A 378 -8.21 20.96 4.95
CA GLY A 378 -9.42 20.73 5.71
C GLY A 378 -9.58 19.25 6.09
N SER A 379 -9.49 18.97 7.38
CA SER A 379 -9.73 17.66 8.01
C SER A 379 -8.96 16.49 7.38
N TRP A 380 -7.69 16.35 7.77
CA TRP A 380 -7.24 15.01 8.17
C TRP A 380 -7.81 14.78 9.56
N ASP A 381 -8.69 13.79 9.71
CA ASP A 381 -9.25 13.36 10.99
C ASP A 381 -8.15 12.64 11.81
N LEU A 382 -7.30 13.44 12.46
CA LEU A 382 -6.15 12.98 13.27
C LEU A 382 -6.48 12.99 14.77
N ASP A 383 -7.75 13.22 15.14
CA ASP A 383 -8.23 13.33 16.53
C ASP A 383 -8.14 12.00 17.32
N PHE A 384 -7.58 10.96 16.70
CA PHE A 384 -7.28 9.65 17.29
C PHE A 384 -5.79 9.44 17.65
N LEU A 385 -4.89 10.40 17.35
CA LEU A 385 -3.44 10.32 17.60
C LEU A 385 -2.96 11.14 18.81
#